data_AF-A0A6V7IQ22-F1
#
_entry.id   AF-A0A6V7IQ22-F1
#
_cell.length_a   1.000
_cell.length_b   1.000
_cell.length_c   1.000
_cell.angle_alpha   90.00
_cell.angle_beta   90.00
_cell.angle_gamma   90.00
#
_symmetry.space_group_name_H-M   'P 1'
#
loop_
_entity.id
_entity.type
_entity.pdbx_description
1 polymer ?
#
loop_
_entity_poly.entity_id
_entity_poly.type
_entity_poly.pdbx_seq_one_letter_code
_entity_poly.pdbx_strand_id
1 'polypeptide(L)' 'VAWAVLPLDISYTTSSFFFFRSWNLLILIYASLAPFLALWTLTFPETPKFLAKTSQDAELAKTLSTLYTKNTGKSFEHYL' A
#
# COMPACT_ATOMS: atom_id res chain seq x y z
N VAL A 1 14.75 -8.22 2.17
CA VAL A 1 15.09 -7.90 0.76
C VAL A 1 16.55 -7.50 0.62
N ALA A 2 17.02 -6.42 1.28
CA ALA A 2 18.42 -5.97 1.18
C ALA A 2 19.48 -7.07 1.46
N TRP A 3 19.32 -7.84 2.55
CA TRP A 3 20.27 -8.91 2.91
C TRP A 3 20.39 -10.02 1.85
N ALA A 4 19.33 -10.25 1.05
CA ALA A 4 19.33 -11.23 -0.03
C ALA A 4 19.85 -10.65 -1.35
N VAL A 5 19.70 -9.35 -1.59
CA VAL A 5 20.06 -8.68 -2.85
C VAL A 5 21.51 -8.21 -2.87
N LEU A 6 22.05 -7.74 -1.73
CA LEU A 6 23.42 -7.25 -1.62
C LEU A 6 24.52 -8.29 -1.92
N PRO A 7 24.42 -9.58 -1.53
CA PRO A 7 25.44 -10.58 -1.83
C PRO A 7 25.39 -11.12 -3.26
N LEU A 8 24.42 -10.69 -4.09
CA LEU A 8 24.39 -11.08 -5.49
C LEU A 8 25.51 -10.35 -6.23
N ASP A 9 26.36 -11.05 -6.97
CA ASP A 9 27.40 -10.44 -7.82
C ASP A 9 26.83 -10.04 -9.18
N ILE A 10 25.85 -9.14 -9.18
CA ILE A 10 25.29 -8.56 -10.41
C ILE A 10 26.17 -7.37 -10.79
N SER A 11 26.96 -7.56 -11.84
CA SER A 11 27.74 -6.49 -12.47
C SER A 11 27.51 -6.54 -13.97
N TYR A 12 26.62 -5.68 -14.46
CA TYR A 12 26.34 -5.57 -15.89
C TYR A 12 26.88 -4.23 -16.42
N THR A 13 27.79 -4.32 -17.39
CA THR A 13 28.46 -3.18 -18.03
C THR A 13 28.40 -3.37 -19.55
N THR A 14 27.59 -2.58 -20.26
CA THR A 14 27.39 -2.76 -21.72
C THR A 14 28.23 -1.83 -22.58
N SER A 15 28.78 -0.76 -22.02
CA SER A 15 29.76 0.15 -22.61
C SER A 15 30.11 1.19 -21.53
N SER A 16 31.11 2.06 -21.75
CA SER A 16 31.63 3.05 -20.76
C SER A 16 30.59 3.98 -20.11
N PHE A 17 29.32 3.96 -20.54
CA PHE A 17 28.26 4.85 -20.09
C PHE A 17 27.23 4.22 -19.15
N PHE A 18 27.12 2.90 -19.05
CA PHE A 18 26.09 2.25 -18.22
C PHE A 18 26.64 1.17 -17.30
N PHE A 19 26.42 1.36 -16.00
CA PHE A 19 26.81 0.44 -14.93
C PHE A 19 25.57 0.05 -14.13
N PHE A 20 25.26 -1.24 -14.09
CA PHE A 20 24.21 -1.77 -13.25
C PHE A 20 24.80 -2.71 -12.20
N ARG A 21 24.62 -2.36 -10.93
CA ARG A 21 25.09 -3.14 -9.78
C ARG A 21 23.91 -3.63 -8.96
N SER A 22 24.14 -4.60 -8.09
CA SER A 22 23.13 -5.19 -7.18
C SER A 22 22.42 -4.16 -6.30
N TRP A 23 23.06 -3.05 -5.94
CA TRP A 23 22.41 -1.95 -5.22
C TRP A 23 21.35 -1.22 -6.07
N ASN A 24 21.56 -1.06 -7.38
CA ASN A 24 20.57 -0.47 -8.28
C ASN A 24 19.32 -1.36 -8.35
N LEU A 25 19.50 -2.69 -8.33
CA LEU A 25 18.39 -3.64 -8.26
C LEU A 25 17.60 -3.47 -6.95
N LEU A 26 18.28 -3.26 -5.82
CA LEU A 26 17.61 -2.99 -4.54
C LEU A 26 16.73 -1.74 -4.61
N ILE A 27 17.25 -0.64 -5.19
CA ILE A 27 16.48 0.59 -5.40
C ILE A 27 15.27 0.31 -6.29
N LEU A 28 15.44 -0.41 -7.40
CA LEU A 28 14.34 -0.73 -8.30
C LEU A 28 13.24 -1.53 -7.62
N ILE A 29 13.59 -2.51 -6.77
CA ILE A 29 12.62 -3.31 -6.02
C ILE A 29 11.83 -2.44 -5.04
N TYR A 30 12.49 -1.53 -4.33
CA TYR A 30 11.79 -0.64 -3.40
C TYR A 30 10.99 0.44 -4.12
N ALA A 31 11.52 0.98 -5.21
CA ALA A 31 10.84 1.97 -6.03
C ALA A 31 9.61 1.38 -6.72
N SER A 32 9.62 0.10 -7.12
CA SER A 32 8.46 -0.55 -7.74
C SER A 32 7.35 -0.86 -6.75
N LEU A 33 7.66 -1.01 -5.46
CA LEU A 33 6.66 -1.19 -4.41
C LEU A 33 5.83 0.09 -4.19
N ALA A 34 6.42 1.28 -4.35
CA ALA A 34 5.74 2.55 -4.15
C ALA A 34 4.51 2.77 -5.07
N PRO A 35 4.59 2.65 -6.42
CA PRO A 35 3.44 2.79 -7.29
C PRO A 35 2.42 1.67 -7.08
N PHE A 36 2.88 0.46 -6.75
CA PHE A 36 1.98 -0.63 -6.39
C PHE A 36 1.13 -0.29 -5.16
N LEU A 37 1.77 0.21 -4.10
CA LEU A 37 1.06 0.64 -2.89
C LEU A 37 0.15 1.84 -3.18
N ALA A 38 0.58 2.79 -4.02
CA ALA A 38 -0.26 3.92 -4.40
C ALA A 38 -1.55 3.47 -5.11
N LEU A 39 -1.43 2.57 -6.10
CA LEU A 39 -2.60 2.00 -6.79
C LEU A 39 -3.49 1.20 -5.83
N TRP A 40 -2.88 0.44 -4.91
CA TRP A 40 -3.61 -0.29 -3.88
C TRP A 40 -4.40 0.68 -2.99
N THR A 41 -3.80 1.79 -2.56
CA THR A 41 -4.45 2.74 -1.64
C THR A 41 -5.72 3.38 -2.19
N LEU A 42 -5.87 3.49 -3.52
CA LEU A 42 -7.10 3.97 -4.15
C LEU A 42 -8.32 3.06 -3.90
N THR A 43 -8.11 1.80 -3.50
CA THR A 43 -9.19 0.84 -3.21
C THR A 43 -9.67 0.88 -1.77
N PHE A 44 -8.93 1.53 -0.87
CA PHE A 44 -9.31 1.63 0.53
C PHE A 44 -10.32 2.75 0.75
N PRO A 45 -11.34 2.54 1.61
CA PRO A 45 -12.22 3.62 2.02
C PRO A 45 -11.45 4.65 2.85
N GLU A 46 -11.92 5.89 2.82
CA GLU A 46 -11.37 6.98 3.63
C GLU A 46 -11.52 6.72 5.13
N THR A 47 -10.67 7.37 5.93
CA THR A 47 -10.71 7.15 7.38
C THR A 47 -12.01 7.70 7.99
N PRO A 48 -12.67 6.97 8.91
CA PRO A 48 -13.91 7.44 9.55
C PRO A 48 -13.75 8.80 10.22
N LYS A 49 -12.57 9.05 10.80
CA LYS A 49 -12.23 10.32 11.44
C LYS A 49 -12.21 11.49 10.44
N PHE A 50 -11.74 11.26 9.22
CA PHE A 50 -11.77 12.26 8.16
C PHE A 50 -13.20 12.54 7.70
N LEU A 51 -13.98 11.49 7.41
CA LEU A 51 -15.38 11.59 6.99
C LEU A 51 -16.27 12.31 8.01
N ALA A 52 -16.04 12.07 9.29
CA ALA A 52 -16.74 12.78 10.37
C ALA A 52 -16.43 14.28 10.42
N LYS A 53 -15.22 14.69 10.00
CA LYS A 53 -14.82 16.11 9.97
C LYS A 53 -15.33 16.84 8.73
N THR A 54 -15.51 16.14 7.61
CA THR A 54 -16.04 16.70 6.36
C THR A 54 -17.57 16.67 6.27
N SER A 55 -18.26 16.28 7.34
CA SER A 55 -19.74 16.18 7.41
C SER A 55 -20.35 15.25 6.36
N GLN A 56 -19.65 14.18 6.01
CA GLN A 56 -20.11 13.17 5.04
C GLN A 56 -20.76 11.98 5.76
N ASP A 57 -21.91 12.24 6.39
CA ASP A 57 -22.53 11.31 7.34
C ASP A 57 -22.93 9.96 6.71
N ALA A 58 -23.37 9.97 5.45
CA ALA A 58 -23.76 8.75 4.74
C ALA A 58 -22.55 7.82 4.48
N GLU A 59 -21.41 8.38 4.06
CA GLU A 59 -20.18 7.61 3.82
C GLU A 59 -19.53 7.17 5.13
N LEU A 60 -19.62 8.02 6.16
CA LEU A 60 -19.21 7.68 7.51
C LEU A 60 -19.96 6.46 8.04
N ALA A 61 -21.30 6.48 7.97
CA ALA A 61 -22.14 5.37 8.42
C ALA A 61 -21.82 4.06 7.68
N LYS A 62 -21.63 4.13 6.36
CA LYS A 62 -21.24 2.98 5.53
C LYS A 62 -19.85 2.42 5.91
N THR A 63 -18.88 3.29 6.13
CA THR A 63 -17.51 2.89 6.50
C THR A 63 -17.49 2.25 7.88
N LEU A 64 -18.20 2.82 8.86
CA LEU A 64 -18.32 2.27 10.21
C LEU A 64 -19.07 0.92 10.23
N SER A 65 -20.16 0.82 9.47
CA SER A 65 -20.92 -0.41 9.24
C SER A 65 -20.03 -1.55 8.72
N THR A 66 -19.25 -1.24 7.67
CA THR A 66 -18.34 -2.20 7.05
C THR A 66 -17.24 -2.63 8.02
N LEU A 67 -16.69 -1.68 8.79
CA LEU A 67 -15.66 -1.95 9.79
C LEU A 67 -16.19 -2.83 10.92
N TYR A 68 -17.38 -2.52 11.45
CA TYR A 68 -18.04 -3.31 12.49
C TYR A 68 -18.29 -4.74 12.02
N THR A 69 -18.84 -4.91 10.82
CA THR A 69 -19.13 -6.23 10.23
C THR A 69 -17.84 -7.03 10.05
N LYS A 70 -16.76 -6.41 9.54
CA LYS A 70 -15.46 -7.09 9.37
C LYS A 70 -14.79 -7.46 10.70
N ASN A 71 -14.94 -6.63 11.73
CA ASN A 71 -14.30 -6.88 13.03
C ASN A 71 -15.06 -7.90 13.88
N THR A 72 -16.39 -7.88 13.82
CA THR A 72 -17.24 -8.70 14.71
C THR A 72 -17.86 -9.92 14.03
N GLY A 73 -17.89 -9.94 12.69
CA GLY A 73 -18.61 -10.95 11.91
C GLY A 73 -20.14 -10.87 12.01
N LYS A 74 -20.68 -9.85 12.69
CA LYS A 74 -22.12 -9.66 12.89
C LYS A 74 -22.71 -8.69 11.86
N SER A 75 -23.96 -8.92 11.48
CA SER A 75 -24.71 -8.05 10.57
C SER A 75 -24.89 -6.65 11.17
N PHE A 76 -24.97 -5.64 10.28
CA PHE A 76 -25.26 -4.25 10.62
C PHE A 76 -26.58 -4.05 11.37
N GLU A 77 -27.54 -4.97 11.25
CA GLU A 77 -28.80 -4.91 12.02
C GLU A 77 -28.59 -5.01 13.54
N HIS A 78 -27.46 -5.55 13.98
CA HIS A 78 -27.13 -5.63 15.41
C HIS A 78 -26.43 -4.35 15.93
N TYR A 79 -26.14 -3.40 15.04
CA TYR A 79 -25.48 -2.12 15.33
C TYR A 79 -26.47 -0.94 15.45
N LEU A 80 -27.64 -1.03 14.81
CA LEU A 80 -28.77 -0.11 14.99
C LEU A 80 -29.49 -0.36 16.32
#